data_AF-A0A8T5KX81-F1
#
_entry.id   AF-A0A8T5KX81-F1
#
_cell.length_a   1.000
_cell.length_b   1.000
_cell.length_c   1.000
_cell.angle_alpha   90.00
_cell.angle_beta   90.00
_cell.angle_gamma   90.00
#
_symmetry.space_group_name_H-M   'P 1'
#
loop_
_entity.id
_entity.type
_entity.pdbx_description
1 polymer ?
#
loop_
_entity_poly.entity_id
_entity_poly.type
_entity_poly.pdbx_seq_one_letter_code
_entity_poly.pdbx_strand_id
1 'polypeptide(L)' 'MTKTKFPVLAVVLLLFALVWVFTELGYFNITVPWIPIVLAIIAIGMIFNRFSK' A
#
# COMPACT_ATOMS: atom_id res chain seq x y z
N MET A 1 -18.16 20.83 9.34
CA MET A 1 -17.60 19.48 9.51
C MET A 1 -16.48 19.29 8.51
N THR A 2 -15.23 19.41 8.96
CA THR A 2 -14.04 19.11 8.14
C THR A 2 -14.07 17.60 7.84
N LYS A 3 -14.48 17.20 6.63
CA LYS A 3 -14.42 15.78 6.24
C LYS A 3 -12.96 15.36 6.25
N THR A 4 -12.54 14.68 7.32
CA THR A 4 -11.24 14.04 7.42
C THR A 4 -11.18 12.92 6.40
N LYS A 5 -10.65 13.20 5.21
CA LYS A 5 -10.43 12.19 4.20
C LYS A 5 -9.41 11.20 4.75
N PHE A 6 -9.76 9.91 4.73
CA PHE A 6 -8.86 8.86 5.15
C PHE A 6 -7.56 8.94 4.32
N PRO A 7 -6.37 8.99 4.93
CA PRO A 7 -5.12 9.24 4.23
C PRO A 7 -4.61 7.95 3.56
N VAL A 8 -5.36 7.47 2.56
CA VAL A 8 -5.10 6.20 1.85
C VAL A 8 -3.66 6.12 1.37
N LEU A 9 -3.13 7.20 0.79
CA LEU A 9 -1.77 7.23 0.24
C LEU A 9 -0.71 7.00 1.33
N ALA A 10 -0.92 7.57 2.52
CA ALA A 10 -0.01 7.37 3.67
C ALA A 10 -0.06 5.92 4.18
N VAL A 11 -1.27 5.32 4.24
CA VAL A 11 -1.43 3.91 4.65
C VAL A 11 -0.76 2.96 3.66
N VAL A 12 -0.89 3.22 2.36
CA VAL A 12 -0.28 2.39 1.32
C VAL A 12 1.26 2.50 1.34
N LEU A 13 1.79 3.71 1.52
CA LEU A 13 3.24 3.91 1.71
C LEU A 13 3.77 3.15 2.94
N LEU A 14 3.01 3.16 4.03
CA LEU A 14 3.39 2.45 5.25
C LEU A 14 3.43 0.93 5.03
N LEU A 15 2.42 0.36 4.36
CA LEU A 15 2.42 -1.06 3.98
C LEU A 15 3.59 -1.42 3.07
N PHE A 16 3.90 -0.56 2.10
CA PHE A 16 5.05 -0.76 1.21
C PHE A 16 6.38 -0.78 1.98
N ALA A 17 6.60 0.21 2.84
CA ALA A 17 7.82 0.32 3.63
C ALA A 17 8.01 -0.89 4.57
N LEU A 18 6.93 -1.37 5.20
CA LEU A 18 6.99 -2.57 6.03
C LEU A 18 7.37 -3.81 5.21
N VAL A 19 6.66 -4.07 4.11
CA VAL A 19 6.95 -5.24 3.24
C VAL A 19 8.37 -5.19 2.70
N TRP A 20 8.87 -4.01 2.31
CA TRP A 20 10.25 -3.82 1.89
C TRP A 20 11.24 -4.18 2.99
N VAL A 21 11.09 -3.61 4.19
CA VAL A 21 12.02 -3.85 5.29
C VAL A 21 12.03 -5.32 5.70
N PHE A 22 10.86 -5.96 5.76
CA PHE A 22 10.75 -7.37 6.10
C PHE A 22 11.34 -8.32 5.04
N THR A 23 11.33 -7.91 3.76
CA THR A 23 11.98 -8.68 2.68
C THR A 23 13.50 -8.52 2.70
N GLU A 24 14.02 -7.30 2.91
CA GLU A 24 15.47 -7.06 3.04
C GLU A 24 16.09 -7.74 4.26
N LEU A 25 15.37 -7.79 5.38
CA LEU A 25 15.84 -8.48 6.58
C LEU A 25 15.82 -10.01 6.46
N GLY A 26 15.38 -10.56 5.32
CA GLY A 26 15.33 -12.00 5.08
C GLY A 26 14.29 -12.74 5.94
N TYR A 27 13.42 -12.02 6.66
CA TYR A 27 12.32 -12.62 7.41
C TYR A 27 11.29 -13.28 6.49
N PHE A 28 11.19 -12.81 5.25
CA PHE A 28 10.33 -13.40 4.22
C PHE A 28 11.12 -13.70 2.94
N ASN A 29 11.29 -14.99 2.65
CA ASN A 29 11.66 -15.45 1.29
C ASN A 29 10.41 -15.44 0.42
N ILE A 30 9.98 -14.26 -0.03
CA ILE A 30 8.81 -14.15 -0.91
C ILE A 30 9.24 -14.55 -2.33
N THR A 31 8.98 -15.81 -2.69
CA THR A 31 9.13 -16.34 -4.05
C THR A 31 8.14 -15.73 -5.04
N VAL A 32 7.05 -15.15 -4.55
CA VAL A 32 6.02 -14.47 -5.34
C VAL A 32 6.45 -13.01 -5.59
N PRO A 33 6.34 -12.49 -6.82
CA PRO A 33 6.68 -11.10 -7.09
C PRO A 33 5.76 -10.15 -6.32
N TRP A 34 6.29 -9.51 -5.27
CA TRP A 34 5.54 -8.67 -4.34
C TRP A 34 5.28 -7.25 -4.89
N ILE A 35 6.13 -6.77 -5.79
CA ILE A 35 5.96 -5.49 -6.49
C ILE A 35 4.58 -5.39 -7.18
N PRO A 36 4.12 -6.36 -8.00
CA PRO A 36 2.78 -6.32 -8.57
C PRO A 36 1.65 -6.31 -7.54
N ILE A 37 1.83 -6.97 -6.39
CA ILE A 37 0.84 -6.97 -5.29
C ILE A 37 0.72 -5.56 -4.70
N VAL A 38 1.85 -4.89 -4.46
CA VAL A 38 1.86 -3.50 -3.99
C VAL A 38 1.19 -2.57 -5.00
N LEU A 39 1.52 -2.71 -6.30
CA LEU A 39 0.91 -1.89 -7.35
C LEU A 39 -0.61 -2.08 -7.42
N ALA A 40 -1.10 -3.30 -7.22
CA ALA A 40 -2.54 -3.57 -7.13
C ALA A 40 -3.19 -2.84 -5.94
N ILE A 41 -2.54 -2.86 -4.76
CA ILE A 41 -3.04 -2.15 -3.57
C ILE A 41 -3.07 -0.63 -3.79
N ILE A 42 -2.02 -0.06 -4.40
CA ILE A 42 -1.97 1.36 -4.77
C ILE A 42 -3.12 1.70 -5.73
N ALA A 43 -3.31 0.89 -6.78
CA ALA A 43 -4.36 1.10 -7.77
C ALA A 43 -5.76 1.08 -7.12
N ILE A 44 -6.02 0.10 -6.25
CA ILE A 44 -7.27 0.01 -5.47
C ILE A 44 -7.45 1.26 -4.61
N GLY A 45 -6.42 1.67 -3.86
CA GLY A 45 -6.46 2.86 -3.03
C GLY A 45 -6.75 4.16 -3.81
N MET A 46 -6.15 4.30 -4.99
CA MET A 46 -6.42 5.43 -5.90
C MET A 46 -7.85 5.41 -6.44
N ILE A 47 -8.38 4.23 -6.82
CA ILE A 47 -9.76 4.07 -7.26
C ILE A 47 -10.70 4.52 -6.13
N PHE A 48 -10.55 3.98 -4.92
CA PHE A 48 -11.39 4.38 -3.79
C PHE A 48 -11.29 5.88 -3.47
N ASN A 49 -10.09 6.47 -3.51
CA ASN A 49 -9.93 7.91 -3.30
C ASN A 49 -10.59 8.75 -4.41
N ARG A 50 -10.62 8.24 -5.66
CA ARG A 50 -11.25 8.92 -6.80
C ARG A 50 -12.77 8.81 -6.78
N PHE A 51 -13.32 7.67 -6.36
CA PHE A 51 -14.76 7.43 -6.28
C PHE A 51 -15.40 7.91 -4.96
N SER A 52 -14.61 8.17 -3.91
CA SER A 52 -15.07 8.77 -2.65
C SER A 52 -15.18 10.32 -2.72
N LYS A 53 -15.64 10.83 -3.86
CA LYS A 53 -15.85 12.26 -4.11
C LYS A 53 -17.33 12.59 -4.02
#